data_AF-A0A235EFB4-F1
#
_entry.id   AF-A0A235EFB4-F1
#
_cell.length_a   1.000
_cell.length_b   1.000
_cell.length_c   1.000
_cell.angle_alpha   90.00
_cell.angle_beta   90.00
_cell.angle_gamma   90.00
#
_symmetry.space_group_name_H-M   'P 1'
#
loop_
_entity.id
_entity.type
_entity.pdbx_description
1 polymer ?
#
loop_
_entity_poly.entity_id
_entity_poly.type
_entity_poly.pdbx_seq_one_letter_code
_entity_poly.pdbx_strand_id
1 'polypeptide(L)'
;MQFDNIRVSRKLWGAFLGLMIGMLLLSSFAQNRGNNSMTAAMDGIIEIEERISTAVRWRGATETAVTMVMGGAVTTDSVLAEQYGAKVKEIIGNINKVQEKIVASATAPEEKAALDKVLEARKAVLAATAKTWELKGAGDAVATQRFADDEFAPLVTKYLKAQDDFVAALEKRRDAIRADATSRRIQNAVSGIILSMVLLAVGIFLAWRLVHSISDPLNQAVSTIDAIAAGDLTRELQSTRKDEFGHMLRSLSAMSARLRTVVSEVRTGVDSVSSASIEIANGNQDLSARTEQTASNLEETAASMEQLTATVSQSA
;
A
#
# COMPACT_ATOMS: atom_id res chain seq x y z
N MET A 1 -10.94 14.42 16.75
CA MET A 1 -9.89 14.37 17.80
C MET A 1 -9.12 15.67 17.78
N GLN A 2 -9.00 16.36 18.92
CA GLN A 2 -8.19 17.58 19.04
C GLN A 2 -6.71 17.18 19.01
N PHE A 3 -6.12 17.20 17.82
CA PHE A 3 -4.72 16.81 17.58
C PHE A 3 -3.76 17.62 18.46
N ASP A 4 -4.09 18.86 18.80
CA ASP A 4 -3.25 19.78 19.57
C ASP A 4 -3.13 19.44 21.06
N ASN A 5 -3.84 18.41 21.52
CA ASN A 5 -3.74 17.90 22.89
C ASN A 5 -2.84 16.66 23.03
N ILE A 6 -2.31 16.14 21.92
CA ILE A 6 -1.46 14.95 21.92
C ILE A 6 0.01 15.40 21.96
N ARG A 7 0.82 14.72 22.76
CA ARG A 7 2.27 14.92 22.80
C ARG A 7 2.91 14.77 21.42
N VAL A 8 3.86 15.63 21.08
CA VAL A 8 4.51 15.66 19.76
C VAL A 8 5.18 14.32 19.43
N SER A 9 5.87 13.72 20.40
CA SER A 9 6.52 12.42 20.23
C SER A 9 5.54 11.32 19.83
N ARG A 10 4.34 11.29 20.44
CA ARG A 10 3.29 10.32 20.13
C ARG A 10 2.69 10.55 18.74
N LYS A 11 2.56 11.80 18.31
CA LYS A 11 2.11 12.15 16.94
C LYS A 11 3.10 11.62 15.89
N LEU A 12 4.39 11.89 16.09
CA LEU A 12 5.46 11.46 15.18
C LEU A 12 5.53 9.95 15.07
N TRP A 13 5.65 9.25 16.21
CA TRP A 13 5.70 7.78 16.22
C TRP A 13 4.42 7.16 15.67
N GLY A 14 3.25 7.70 16.01
CA GLY A 14 1.96 7.20 15.51
C GLY A 14 1.81 7.35 14.00
N ALA A 15 2.18 8.50 13.43
CA ALA A 15 2.14 8.72 12.00
C ALA A 15 3.13 7.82 11.25
N PHE A 16 4.38 7.74 11.74
CA PHE A 16 5.42 6.93 11.11
C PHE A 16 5.13 5.43 11.20
N LEU A 17 4.89 4.90 12.39
CA LEU A 17 4.57 3.46 12.57
C LEU A 17 3.25 3.11 11.90
N GLY A 18 2.25 3.98 11.97
CA GLY A 18 0.96 3.77 11.31
C GLY A 18 1.11 3.62 9.80
N LEU A 19 1.87 4.51 9.15
CA LEU A 19 2.14 4.42 7.71
C LEU A 19 2.98 3.18 7.37
N MET A 20 4.01 2.86 8.17
CA MET A 20 4.87 1.70 7.94
C MET A 20 4.08 0.38 8.07
N ILE A 21 3.26 0.25 9.11
CA ILE A 21 2.36 -0.90 9.28
C ILE A 21 1.35 -0.95 8.14
N GLY A 22 0.76 0.20 7.76
CA GLY A 22 -0.14 0.29 6.61
C GLY A 22 0.50 -0.20 5.31
N MET A 23 1.74 0.20 5.04
CA MET A 23 2.51 -0.26 3.87
C MET A 23 2.79 -1.76 3.92
N LEU A 24 3.19 -2.29 5.07
CA LEU A 24 3.44 -3.72 5.25
C LEU A 24 2.17 -4.56 5.07
N LEU A 25 1.06 -4.13 5.66
CA LEU A 25 -0.24 -4.79 5.51
C LEU A 25 -0.72 -4.75 4.07
N LEU A 26 -0.57 -3.61 3.40
CA LEU A 26 -0.94 -3.44 1.99
C LEU A 26 -0.10 -4.33 1.08
N SER A 27 1.22 -4.37 1.29
CA SER A 27 2.14 -5.23 0.55
C SER A 27 1.82 -6.71 0.77
N SER A 28 1.64 -7.12 2.04
CA SER A 28 1.28 -8.49 2.40
C SER A 28 -0.07 -8.89 1.79
N PHE A 29 -1.08 -8.02 1.86
CA PHE A 29 -2.39 -8.26 1.26
C PHE A 29 -2.31 -8.39 -0.26
N ALA A 30 -1.60 -7.47 -0.94
CA ALA A 30 -1.43 -7.49 -2.39
C ALA A 30 -0.68 -8.75 -2.84
N GLN A 31 0.38 -9.13 -2.14
CA GLN A 31 1.17 -10.32 -2.46
C GLN A 31 0.40 -11.61 -2.19
N ASN A 32 -0.31 -11.72 -1.06
CA ASN A 32 -1.11 -12.89 -0.74
C ASN A 32 -2.26 -13.08 -1.75
N ARG A 33 -2.97 -12.00 -2.09
CA ARG A 33 -4.05 -12.05 -3.09
C ARG A 33 -3.51 -12.38 -4.49
N GLY A 34 -2.37 -11.80 -4.86
CA GLY A 34 -1.67 -12.08 -6.12
C GLY A 34 -1.24 -13.55 -6.21
N ASN A 35 -0.59 -14.06 -5.18
CA ASN A 35 -0.13 -15.45 -5.12
C ASN A 35 -1.30 -16.43 -5.17
N ASN A 36 -2.34 -16.24 -4.36
CA ASN A 36 -3.50 -17.15 -4.33
C ASN A 36 -4.23 -17.19 -5.68
N SER A 37 -4.39 -16.03 -6.33
CA SER A 37 -4.98 -15.97 -7.67
C SER A 37 -4.09 -16.64 -8.73
N MET A 38 -2.77 -16.53 -8.59
CA MET A 38 -1.81 -17.12 -9.52
C MET A 38 -1.74 -18.64 -9.35
N THR A 39 -1.68 -19.14 -8.11
CA THR A 39 -1.68 -20.58 -7.79
C THR A 39 -2.94 -21.25 -8.33
N ALA A 40 -4.12 -20.70 -8.04
CA ALA A 40 -5.38 -21.26 -8.55
C ALA A 40 -5.45 -21.28 -10.09
N ALA A 41 -4.89 -20.26 -10.76
CA ALA A 41 -4.81 -20.23 -12.22
C ALA A 41 -3.83 -21.28 -12.76
N MET A 42 -2.66 -21.44 -12.12
CA MET A 42 -1.67 -22.45 -12.51
C MET A 42 -2.21 -23.86 -12.34
N ASP A 43 -2.88 -24.15 -11.22
CA ASP A 43 -3.47 -25.47 -10.96
C ASP A 43 -4.51 -25.82 -12.04
N GLY A 44 -5.39 -24.89 -12.38
CA GLY A 44 -6.37 -25.07 -13.45
C GLY A 44 -5.75 -25.25 -14.84
N ILE A 45 -4.63 -24.56 -15.13
CA ILE A 45 -3.89 -24.71 -16.39
C ILE A 45 -3.17 -26.06 -16.46
N ILE A 46 -2.55 -26.50 -15.37
CA ILE A 46 -1.86 -27.79 -15.31
C ILE A 46 -2.87 -28.93 -15.51
N GLU A 47 -4.01 -28.87 -14.84
CA GLU A 47 -5.05 -29.90 -14.93
C GLU A 47 -5.65 -30.01 -16.34
N ILE A 48 -5.87 -28.88 -17.03
CA ILE A 48 -6.39 -28.91 -18.41
C ILE A 48 -5.30 -29.33 -19.41
N GLU A 49 -4.04 -28.90 -19.24
CA GLU A 49 -2.92 -29.33 -20.10
C GLU A 49 -2.65 -30.83 -19.97
N GLU A 50 -2.76 -31.39 -18.76
CA GLU A 50 -2.64 -32.84 -18.57
C GLU A 50 -3.74 -33.60 -19.33
N ARG A 51 -4.97 -33.10 -19.30
CA ARG A 51 -6.09 -33.66 -20.07
C ARG A 51 -5.88 -33.51 -21.58
N ILE A 52 -5.42 -32.36 -22.07
CA ILE A 52 -5.10 -32.14 -23.49
C ILE A 52 -4.04 -33.14 -23.95
N SER A 53 -2.91 -33.25 -23.23
CA SER A 53 -1.83 -34.19 -23.54
C SER A 53 -2.33 -35.64 -23.56
N THR A 54 -3.20 -36.00 -22.60
CA THR A 54 -3.81 -37.33 -22.52
C THR A 54 -4.77 -37.59 -23.69
N ALA A 55 -5.57 -36.60 -24.10
CA ALA A 55 -6.47 -36.68 -25.25
C ALA A 55 -5.72 -36.77 -26.59
N VAL A 56 -4.64 -36.01 -26.76
CA VAL A 56 -3.75 -36.11 -27.95
C VAL A 56 -3.10 -37.48 -28.02
N ARG A 57 -2.65 -38.04 -26.89
CA ARG A 57 -2.11 -39.40 -26.83
C ARG A 57 -3.16 -40.45 -27.19
N TRP A 58 -4.40 -40.26 -26.73
CA TRP A 58 -5.53 -41.12 -27.10
C TRP A 58 -5.75 -41.10 -28.63
N ARG A 59 -5.77 -39.91 -29.25
CA ARG A 59 -5.89 -39.75 -30.69
C ARG A 59 -4.77 -40.48 -31.45
N GLY A 60 -3.50 -40.25 -31.08
CA GLY A 60 -2.36 -40.90 -31.73
C GLY A 60 -2.36 -42.42 -31.59
N ALA A 61 -2.75 -42.94 -30.41
CA ALA A 61 -2.92 -44.37 -30.19
C ALA A 61 -4.05 -44.96 -31.06
N THR A 62 -5.14 -44.21 -31.24
CA THR A 62 -6.26 -44.59 -32.11
C THR A 62 -5.82 -44.71 -33.56
N GLU A 63 -5.13 -43.68 -34.08
CA GLU A 63 -4.61 -43.65 -35.45
C GLU A 63 -3.63 -44.82 -35.71
N THR A 64 -2.76 -45.10 -34.73
CA THR A 64 -1.84 -46.25 -34.79
C THR A 64 -2.60 -47.58 -34.84
N ALA A 65 -3.59 -47.78 -33.95
CA ALA A 65 -4.38 -49.01 -33.91
C ALA A 65 -5.15 -49.22 -35.22
N VAL A 66 -5.80 -48.17 -35.74
CA VAL A 66 -6.55 -48.24 -36.99
C VAL A 66 -5.64 -48.58 -38.16
N THR A 67 -4.44 -48.00 -38.22
CA THR A 67 -3.46 -48.31 -39.28
C THR A 67 -3.07 -49.79 -39.26
N MET A 68 -2.86 -50.36 -38.06
CA MET A 68 -2.58 -51.78 -37.90
C MET A 68 -3.78 -52.67 -38.24
N VAL A 69 -5.01 -52.24 -37.93
CA VAL A 69 -6.23 -52.95 -38.35
C VAL A 69 -6.36 -52.98 -39.86
N MET A 70 -6.16 -51.85 -40.54
CA MET A 70 -6.19 -51.78 -42.01
C MET A 70 -5.09 -52.64 -42.64
N GLY A 71 -3.86 -52.56 -42.14
CA GLY A 71 -2.74 -53.41 -42.60
C GLY A 71 -3.01 -54.90 -42.38
N GLY A 72 -3.57 -55.27 -41.22
CA GLY A 72 -3.94 -56.65 -40.88
C GLY A 72 -5.10 -57.20 -41.70
N ALA A 73 -6.04 -56.34 -42.08
CA ALA A 73 -7.17 -56.72 -42.93
C ALA A 73 -6.68 -57.13 -44.33
N VAL A 74 -5.69 -56.42 -44.89
CA VAL A 74 -5.27 -56.60 -46.29
C VAL A 74 -4.05 -57.51 -46.46
N THR A 75 -3.22 -57.71 -45.43
CA THR A 75 -2.00 -58.54 -45.54
C THR A 75 -2.30 -60.01 -45.85
N THR A 76 -1.48 -60.64 -46.69
CA THR A 76 -1.56 -62.09 -46.96
C THR A 76 -0.67 -62.91 -46.03
N ASP A 77 0.20 -62.27 -45.24
CA ASP A 77 1.06 -62.93 -44.25
C ASP A 77 0.28 -63.15 -42.95
N SER A 78 0.04 -64.43 -42.60
CA SER A 78 -0.72 -64.83 -41.42
C SER A 78 -0.02 -64.48 -40.11
N VAL A 79 1.32 -64.54 -40.07
CA VAL A 79 2.11 -64.20 -38.88
C VAL A 79 2.03 -62.71 -38.63
N LEU A 80 2.16 -61.90 -39.68
CA LEU A 80 2.02 -60.44 -39.57
C LEU A 80 0.59 -60.03 -39.15
N ALA A 81 -0.44 -60.71 -39.67
CA ALA A 81 -1.83 -60.47 -39.25
C ALA A 81 -2.04 -60.75 -37.75
N GLU A 82 -1.47 -61.85 -37.23
CA GLU A 82 -1.53 -62.18 -35.80
C GLU A 82 -0.79 -61.13 -34.95
N GLN A 83 0.40 -60.69 -35.39
CA GLN A 83 1.16 -59.63 -34.70
C GLN A 83 0.39 -58.30 -34.63
N TYR A 84 -0.26 -57.89 -35.72
CA TYR A 84 -1.11 -56.70 -35.71
C TYR A 84 -2.31 -56.88 -34.79
N GLY A 85 -2.99 -58.02 -34.82
CA GLY A 85 -4.10 -58.32 -33.91
C GLY A 85 -3.69 -58.22 -32.43
N ALA A 86 -2.54 -58.80 -32.07
CA ALA A 86 -1.98 -58.72 -30.72
C ALA A 86 -1.67 -57.26 -30.32
N LYS A 87 -1.04 -56.48 -31.21
CA LYS A 87 -0.67 -55.09 -30.93
C LYS A 87 -1.89 -54.17 -30.82
N VAL A 88 -2.88 -54.37 -31.69
CA VAL A 88 -4.18 -53.65 -31.62
C VAL A 88 -4.87 -53.92 -30.29
N LYS A 89 -4.90 -55.17 -29.82
CA LYS A 89 -5.48 -55.53 -28.52
C LYS A 89 -4.76 -54.83 -27.36
N GLU A 90 -3.43 -54.77 -27.39
CA GLU A 90 -2.63 -54.03 -26.40
C GLU A 90 -2.96 -52.53 -26.41
N ILE A 91 -2.98 -51.92 -27.59
CA ILE A 91 -3.27 -50.49 -27.76
C ILE A 91 -4.69 -50.16 -27.27
N ILE A 92 -5.70 -50.95 -27.64
CA ILE A 92 -7.08 -50.78 -27.16
C ILE A 92 -7.14 -50.87 -25.63
N GLY A 93 -6.41 -51.80 -25.01
CA GLY A 93 -6.29 -51.91 -23.56
C GLY A 93 -5.73 -50.63 -22.91
N ASN A 94 -4.70 -50.02 -23.51
CA ASN A 94 -4.16 -48.74 -23.04
C ASN A 94 -5.13 -47.57 -23.26
N ILE A 95 -5.83 -47.55 -24.39
CA ILE A 95 -6.86 -46.55 -24.71
C ILE A 95 -8.06 -46.66 -23.75
N ASN A 96 -8.40 -47.85 -23.24
CA ASN A 96 -9.41 -48.01 -22.18
C ASN A 96 -9.01 -47.28 -20.90
N LYS A 97 -7.77 -47.49 -20.42
CA LYS A 97 -7.24 -46.81 -19.22
C LYS A 97 -7.22 -45.29 -19.38
N VAL A 98 -6.81 -44.82 -20.56
CA VAL A 98 -6.80 -43.39 -20.88
C VAL A 98 -8.21 -42.81 -20.88
N GLN A 99 -9.18 -43.51 -21.49
CA GLN A 99 -10.57 -43.07 -21.48
C GLN A 99 -11.14 -42.98 -20.07
N GLU A 100 -10.90 -43.98 -19.21
CA GLU A 100 -11.36 -43.94 -17.81
C GLU A 100 -10.84 -42.70 -17.08
N LYS A 101 -9.55 -42.36 -17.26
CA LYS A 101 -8.96 -41.16 -16.67
C LYS A 101 -9.59 -39.87 -17.20
N ILE A 102 -9.84 -39.78 -18.51
CA ILE A 102 -10.49 -38.61 -19.12
C ILE A 102 -11.93 -38.46 -18.63
N VAL A 103 -12.71 -39.55 -18.60
CA VAL A 103 -14.11 -39.54 -18.13
C VAL A 103 -14.18 -39.08 -16.67
N ALA A 104 -13.28 -39.57 -15.81
CA ALA A 104 -13.24 -39.19 -14.41
C ALA A 104 -12.86 -37.71 -14.18
N SER A 105 -12.11 -37.10 -15.09
CA SER A 105 -11.61 -35.72 -14.98
C SER A 105 -12.38 -34.69 -15.83
N ALA A 106 -13.32 -35.12 -16.67
CA ALA A 106 -14.16 -34.23 -17.46
C ALA A 106 -15.25 -33.61 -16.57
N THR A 107 -15.13 -32.29 -16.31
CA THR A 107 -16.00 -31.59 -15.35
C THR A 107 -16.96 -30.63 -16.03
N ALA A 108 -16.56 -29.97 -17.12
CA ALA A 108 -17.39 -28.96 -17.76
C ALA A 108 -18.47 -29.56 -18.68
N PRO A 109 -19.64 -28.91 -18.82
CA PRO A 109 -20.71 -29.38 -19.72
C PRO A 109 -20.26 -29.50 -21.18
N GLU A 110 -19.50 -28.53 -21.68
CA GLU A 110 -18.97 -28.54 -23.06
C GLU A 110 -17.99 -29.69 -23.28
N GLU A 111 -17.12 -29.97 -22.30
CA GLU A 111 -16.19 -31.10 -22.34
C GLU A 111 -16.93 -32.43 -22.35
N LYS A 112 -17.93 -32.59 -21.47
CA LYS A 112 -18.74 -33.82 -21.40
C LYS A 112 -19.49 -34.07 -22.70
N ALA A 113 -20.13 -33.04 -23.26
CA ALA A 113 -20.85 -33.17 -24.52
C ALA A 113 -19.93 -33.54 -25.70
N ALA A 114 -18.71 -33.01 -25.73
CA ALA A 114 -17.72 -33.40 -26.74
C ALA A 114 -17.22 -34.84 -26.49
N LEU A 115 -16.96 -35.21 -25.24
CA LEU A 115 -16.52 -36.55 -24.85
C LEU A 115 -17.57 -37.61 -25.19
N ASP A 116 -18.85 -37.36 -24.97
CA ASP A 116 -19.94 -38.29 -25.30
C ASP A 116 -19.94 -38.63 -26.80
N LYS A 117 -19.69 -37.64 -27.67
CA LYS A 117 -19.54 -37.88 -29.13
C LYS A 117 -18.34 -38.78 -29.44
N VAL A 118 -17.24 -38.61 -28.71
CA VAL A 118 -16.04 -39.46 -28.84
C VAL A 118 -16.36 -40.89 -28.41
N LEU A 119 -17.07 -41.08 -27.30
CA LEU A 119 -17.45 -42.40 -26.78
C LEU A 119 -18.40 -43.14 -27.73
N GLU A 120 -19.39 -42.44 -28.28
CA GLU A 120 -20.32 -43.01 -29.27
C GLU A 120 -19.58 -43.41 -30.56
N ALA A 121 -18.71 -42.54 -31.08
CA ALA A 121 -17.92 -42.85 -32.28
C ALA A 121 -16.94 -44.02 -32.03
N ARG A 122 -16.32 -44.09 -30.84
CA ARG A 122 -15.45 -45.20 -30.44
C ARG A 122 -16.20 -46.52 -30.46
N LYS A 123 -17.42 -46.57 -29.92
CA LYS A 123 -18.24 -47.79 -29.89
C LYS A 123 -18.46 -48.34 -31.30
N ALA A 124 -18.77 -47.46 -32.26
CA ALA A 124 -18.92 -47.84 -33.66
C ALA A 124 -17.62 -48.38 -34.28
N VAL A 125 -16.49 -47.72 -34.04
CA VAL A 125 -15.17 -48.17 -34.55
C VAL A 125 -14.72 -49.49 -33.93
N LEU A 126 -15.02 -49.75 -32.65
CA LEU A 126 -14.71 -51.04 -32.01
C LEU A 126 -15.53 -52.18 -32.61
N ALA A 127 -16.83 -51.96 -32.84
CA ALA A 127 -17.70 -52.95 -33.49
C ALA A 127 -17.23 -53.23 -34.93
N ALA A 128 -16.87 -52.18 -35.68
CA ALA A 128 -16.36 -52.34 -37.03
C ALA A 128 -14.98 -53.00 -37.07
N THR A 129 -14.09 -52.72 -36.11
CA THR A 129 -12.81 -53.45 -35.95
C THR A 129 -13.04 -54.95 -35.76
N ALA A 130 -14.01 -55.35 -34.93
CA ALA A 130 -14.32 -56.76 -34.71
C ALA A 130 -14.82 -57.43 -36.00
N LYS A 131 -15.72 -56.77 -36.74
CA LYS A 131 -16.24 -57.25 -38.03
C LYS A 131 -15.14 -57.36 -39.09
N THR A 132 -14.15 -56.45 -39.11
CA THR A 132 -12.98 -56.54 -40.00
C THR A 132 -12.18 -57.83 -39.75
N TRP A 133 -11.92 -58.18 -38.48
CA TRP A 133 -11.21 -59.42 -38.14
C TRP A 133 -12.03 -60.68 -38.40
N GLU A 134 -13.35 -60.62 -38.23
CA GLU A 134 -14.27 -61.71 -38.59
C GLU A 134 -14.23 -62.01 -40.10
N LEU A 135 -14.38 -60.98 -40.94
CA LEU A 135 -14.30 -61.11 -42.40
C LEU A 135 -12.92 -61.62 -42.85
N LYS A 136 -11.86 -61.16 -42.19
CA LYS A 136 -10.50 -61.64 -42.43
C LYS A 136 -10.36 -63.13 -42.12
N GLY A 137 -10.91 -63.59 -40.98
CA GLY A 137 -10.90 -64.99 -40.58
C GLY A 137 -11.72 -65.90 -41.49
N ALA A 138 -12.76 -65.36 -42.13
CA ALA A 138 -13.58 -66.08 -43.12
C ALA A 138 -12.88 -66.25 -44.48
N GLY A 139 -11.77 -65.55 -44.73
CA GLY A 139 -10.96 -65.70 -45.95
C GLY A 139 -11.46 -64.94 -47.18
N ASP A 140 -12.52 -64.13 -47.06
CA ASP A 140 -13.03 -63.31 -48.17
C ASP A 140 -12.31 -61.96 -48.23
N ALA A 141 -11.21 -61.92 -48.99
CA ALA A 141 -10.40 -60.72 -49.15
C ALA A 141 -11.15 -59.56 -49.82
N VAL A 142 -12.07 -59.85 -50.75
CA VAL A 142 -12.82 -58.82 -51.49
C VAL A 142 -13.87 -58.19 -50.58
N ALA A 143 -14.61 -59.00 -49.81
CA ALA A 143 -15.56 -58.49 -48.83
C ALA A 143 -14.86 -57.72 -47.70
N THR A 144 -13.69 -58.20 -47.25
CA THR A 144 -12.88 -57.52 -46.23
C THR A 144 -12.43 -56.13 -46.70
N GLN A 145 -11.89 -56.03 -47.92
CA GLN A 145 -11.47 -54.75 -48.49
C GLN A 145 -12.64 -53.78 -48.65
N ARG A 146 -13.75 -54.25 -49.22
CA ARG A 146 -14.94 -53.41 -49.43
C ARG A 146 -15.51 -52.90 -48.11
N PHE A 147 -15.60 -53.74 -47.09
CA PHE A 147 -16.04 -53.32 -45.76
C PHE A 147 -15.07 -52.30 -45.15
N ALA A 148 -13.77 -52.49 -45.33
CA ALA A 148 -12.75 -51.58 -44.82
C ALA A 148 -12.89 -50.17 -45.44
N ASP A 149 -13.14 -50.10 -46.75
CA ASP A 149 -13.25 -48.83 -47.49
C ASP A 149 -14.61 -48.15 -47.31
N ASP A 150 -15.71 -48.90 -47.45
CA ASP A 150 -17.07 -48.36 -47.50
C ASP A 150 -17.68 -48.11 -46.10
N GLU A 151 -17.32 -48.92 -45.10
CA GLU A 151 -17.90 -48.85 -43.75
C GLU A 151 -16.87 -48.43 -42.69
N PHE A 152 -15.71 -49.09 -42.62
CA PHE A 152 -14.75 -48.86 -41.53
C PHE A 152 -14.05 -47.50 -41.63
N ALA A 153 -13.52 -47.13 -42.79
CA ALA A 153 -12.80 -45.87 -42.97
C ALA A 153 -13.66 -44.62 -42.64
N PRO A 154 -14.93 -44.50 -43.09
CA PRO A 154 -15.80 -43.39 -42.67
C PRO A 154 -16.05 -43.33 -41.16
N LEU A 155 -16.21 -44.47 -40.49
CA LEU A 155 -16.38 -44.55 -39.03
C LEU A 155 -15.12 -44.07 -38.30
N VAL A 156 -13.93 -44.46 -38.79
CA VAL A 156 -12.65 -43.98 -38.29
C VAL A 156 -12.54 -42.46 -38.45
N THR A 157 -12.83 -41.92 -39.63
CA THR A 157 -12.77 -40.47 -39.88
C THR A 157 -13.67 -39.72 -38.91
N LYS A 158 -14.89 -40.22 -38.66
CA LYS A 158 -15.81 -39.64 -37.67
C LYS A 158 -15.24 -39.71 -36.25
N TYR A 159 -14.57 -40.81 -35.89
CA TYR A 159 -13.98 -40.96 -34.56
C TYR A 159 -12.76 -40.06 -34.33
N LEU A 160 -11.82 -40.00 -35.28
CA LEU A 160 -10.67 -39.09 -35.22
C LEU A 160 -11.13 -37.64 -35.17
N LYS A 161 -12.13 -37.26 -35.98
CA LYS A 161 -12.72 -35.92 -35.94
C LYS A 161 -13.34 -35.61 -34.56
N ALA A 162 -14.07 -36.55 -33.96
CA ALA A 162 -14.62 -36.34 -32.62
C ALA A 162 -13.51 -36.14 -31.58
N GLN A 163 -12.38 -36.87 -31.69
CA GLN A 163 -11.22 -36.68 -30.81
C GLN A 163 -10.57 -35.30 -31.02
N ASP A 164 -10.44 -34.85 -32.27
CA ASP A 164 -9.93 -33.51 -32.60
C ASP A 164 -10.85 -32.40 -32.03
N ASP A 165 -12.17 -32.54 -32.21
CA ASP A 165 -13.16 -31.61 -31.67
C ASP A 165 -13.12 -31.59 -30.12
N PHE A 166 -12.87 -32.74 -29.47
CA PHE A 166 -12.69 -32.82 -28.02
C PHE A 166 -11.40 -32.12 -27.55
N VAL A 167 -10.28 -32.32 -28.25
CA VAL A 167 -9.03 -31.58 -27.97
C VAL A 167 -9.23 -30.08 -28.14
N ALA A 168 -9.90 -29.65 -29.21
CA ALA A 168 -10.21 -28.23 -29.44
C ALA A 168 -11.10 -27.63 -28.34
N ALA A 169 -12.06 -28.39 -27.80
CA ALA A 169 -12.86 -27.96 -26.66
C ALA A 169 -12.02 -27.76 -25.39
N LEU A 170 -11.07 -28.66 -25.13
CA LEU A 170 -10.13 -28.53 -24.00
C LEU A 170 -9.18 -27.32 -24.18
N GLU A 171 -8.65 -27.11 -25.39
CA GLU A 171 -7.80 -25.95 -25.72
C GLU A 171 -8.55 -24.63 -25.55
N LYS A 172 -9.80 -24.55 -26.04
CA LYS A 172 -10.66 -23.38 -25.83
C LYS A 172 -10.87 -23.10 -24.35
N ARG A 173 -11.07 -24.14 -23.52
CA ARG A 173 -11.21 -23.98 -22.07
C ARG A 173 -9.90 -23.50 -21.42
N ARG A 174 -8.76 -24.06 -21.81
CA ARG A 174 -7.44 -23.61 -21.36
C ARG A 174 -7.24 -22.12 -21.65
N ASP A 175 -7.59 -21.69 -22.85
CA ASP A 175 -7.41 -20.29 -23.26
C ASP A 175 -8.36 -19.37 -22.50
N ALA A 176 -9.59 -19.81 -22.21
CA ALA A 176 -10.51 -19.09 -21.32
C ALA A 176 -9.97 -18.98 -19.89
N ILE A 177 -9.39 -20.05 -19.33
CA ILE A 177 -8.75 -20.03 -18.00
C ILE A 177 -7.56 -19.05 -17.99
N ARG A 178 -6.71 -19.06 -19.03
CA ARG A 178 -5.58 -18.12 -19.17
C ARG A 178 -6.05 -16.67 -19.28
N ALA A 179 -7.12 -16.41 -20.04
CA ALA A 179 -7.70 -15.08 -20.17
C ALA A 179 -8.30 -14.57 -18.84
N ASP A 180 -9.05 -15.41 -18.13
CA ASP A 180 -9.60 -15.08 -16.81
C ASP A 180 -8.48 -14.82 -15.78
N ALA A 181 -7.43 -15.65 -15.77
CA ALA A 181 -6.26 -15.45 -14.93
C ALA A 181 -5.56 -14.10 -15.19
N THR A 182 -5.40 -13.74 -16.47
CA THR A 182 -4.82 -12.45 -16.87
C THR A 182 -5.69 -11.28 -16.42
N SER A 183 -7.02 -11.38 -16.61
CA SER A 183 -7.97 -10.37 -16.17
C SER A 183 -7.94 -10.18 -14.65
N ARG A 184 -7.97 -11.26 -13.88
CA ARG A 184 -7.85 -11.22 -12.41
C ARG A 184 -6.54 -10.61 -11.95
N ARG A 185 -5.42 -10.92 -12.63
CA ARG A 185 -4.11 -10.31 -12.34
C ARG A 185 -4.15 -8.80 -12.54
N ILE A 186 -4.75 -8.32 -13.63
CA ILE A 186 -4.91 -6.89 -13.91
C ILE A 186 -5.81 -6.23 -12.86
N GLN A 187 -6.97 -6.82 -12.54
CA GLN A 187 -7.89 -6.28 -11.54
C GLN A 187 -7.25 -6.19 -10.15
N ASN A 188 -6.48 -7.21 -9.75
CA ASN A 188 -5.74 -7.21 -8.49
C ASN A 188 -4.64 -6.13 -8.48
N ALA A 189 -3.91 -5.95 -9.59
CA ALA A 189 -2.90 -4.90 -9.72
C ALA A 189 -3.52 -3.50 -9.63
N VAL A 190 -4.62 -3.24 -10.36
CA VAL A 190 -5.33 -1.96 -10.32
C VAL A 190 -5.85 -1.66 -8.91
N SER A 191 -6.45 -2.63 -8.24
CA SER A 191 -6.92 -2.48 -6.86
C SER A 191 -5.76 -2.16 -5.89
N GLY A 192 -4.61 -2.81 -6.08
CA GLY A 192 -3.40 -2.52 -5.29
C GLY A 192 -2.84 -1.13 -5.53
N ILE A 193 -2.87 -0.63 -6.78
CA ILE A 193 -2.46 0.75 -7.12
C ILE A 193 -3.40 1.76 -6.47
N ILE A 194 -4.71 1.57 -6.56
CA ILE A 194 -5.70 2.45 -5.93
C ILE A 194 -5.47 2.52 -4.42
N LEU A 195 -5.30 1.38 -3.75
CA LEU A 195 -5.06 1.36 -2.32
C LEU A 195 -3.72 2.01 -1.94
N SER A 196 -2.68 1.84 -2.77
CA SER A 196 -1.39 2.52 -2.60
C SER A 196 -1.52 4.04 -2.73
N MET A 197 -2.30 4.53 -3.70
CA MET A 197 -2.57 5.96 -3.87
C MET A 197 -3.33 6.53 -2.67
N VAL A 198 -4.32 5.80 -2.13
CA VAL A 198 -5.04 6.21 -0.92
C VAL A 198 -4.09 6.29 0.27
N LEU A 199 -3.22 5.27 0.46
CA LEU A 199 -2.25 5.27 1.55
C LEU A 199 -1.25 6.43 1.42
N LEU A 200 -0.80 6.73 0.19
CA LEU A 200 0.06 7.88 -0.09
C LEU A 200 -0.65 9.20 0.23
N ALA A 201 -1.91 9.37 -0.20
CA ALA A 201 -2.69 10.56 0.09
C ALA A 201 -2.89 10.77 1.61
N VAL A 202 -3.14 9.69 2.36
CA VAL A 202 -3.20 9.72 3.82
C VAL A 202 -1.84 10.13 4.41
N GLY A 203 -0.73 9.61 3.87
CA GLY A 203 0.61 9.99 4.29
C GLY A 203 0.92 11.47 4.07
N ILE A 204 0.59 12.00 2.88
CA ILE A 204 0.73 13.42 2.55
C ILE A 204 -0.12 14.28 3.48
N PHE A 205 -1.37 13.90 3.70
CA PHE A 205 -2.28 14.62 4.60
C PHE A 205 -1.77 14.64 6.04
N LEU A 206 -1.31 13.50 6.56
CA LEU A 206 -0.73 13.40 7.90
C LEU A 206 0.54 14.25 8.02
N ALA A 207 1.43 14.20 7.02
CA ALA A 207 2.65 14.99 6.98
C ALA A 207 2.33 16.50 6.98
N TRP A 208 1.43 16.94 6.10
CA TRP A 208 0.96 18.33 6.05
C TRP A 208 0.42 18.81 7.40
N ARG A 209 -0.44 18.00 8.03
CA ARG A 209 -1.04 18.31 9.34
C ARG A 209 0.01 18.36 10.45
N LEU A 210 1.02 17.49 10.38
CA LEU A 210 2.10 17.43 11.37
C LEU A 210 3.05 18.63 11.26
N VAL A 211 3.39 19.04 10.03
CA VAL A 211 4.17 20.25 9.77
C VAL A 211 3.46 21.48 10.33
N HIS A 212 2.18 21.69 10.01
CA HIS A 212 1.42 22.83 10.55
C HIS A 212 1.33 22.79 12.09
N SER A 213 1.08 21.61 12.66
CA SER A 213 1.00 21.44 14.13
C SER A 213 2.29 21.80 14.86
N ILE A 214 3.44 21.81 14.19
CA ILE A 214 4.77 22.10 14.75
C ILE A 214 5.23 23.52 14.37
N SER A 215 5.15 23.89 13.10
CA SER A 215 5.65 25.17 12.59
C SER A 215 4.88 26.37 13.15
N ASP A 216 3.55 26.29 13.27
CA ASP A 216 2.74 27.42 13.74
C ASP A 216 3.08 27.86 15.18
N PRO A 217 3.09 26.97 16.20
CA PRO A 217 3.42 27.38 17.55
C PRO A 217 4.90 27.79 17.71
N LEU A 218 5.80 27.23 16.89
CA LEU A 218 7.20 27.67 16.86
C LEU A 218 7.32 29.10 16.34
N ASN A 219 6.63 29.43 15.24
CA ASN A 219 6.62 30.78 14.69
C ASN A 219 6.00 31.79 15.69
N GLN A 220 4.93 31.40 16.39
CA GLN A 220 4.35 32.23 17.46
C GLN A 220 5.35 32.50 18.58
N ALA A 221 6.06 31.46 19.03
CA ALA A 221 7.08 31.59 20.06
C ALA A 221 8.23 32.51 19.64
N VAL A 222 8.77 32.31 18.43
CA VAL A 222 9.83 33.17 17.85
C VAL A 222 9.35 34.63 17.79
N SER A 223 8.16 34.88 17.24
CA SER A 223 7.63 36.25 17.13
C SER A 223 7.44 36.95 18.48
N THR A 224 7.19 36.19 19.55
CA THR A 224 7.02 36.74 20.90
C THR A 224 8.38 37.03 21.53
N ILE A 225 9.34 36.12 21.35
CA ILE A 225 10.72 36.33 21.81
C ILE A 225 11.32 37.57 21.14
N ASP A 226 11.10 37.74 19.83
CA ASP A 226 11.57 38.92 19.09
C ASP A 226 10.93 40.21 19.61
N ALA A 227 9.63 40.19 19.94
CA ALA A 227 8.96 41.34 20.55
C ALA A 227 9.53 41.69 21.93
N ILE A 228 9.76 40.68 22.77
CA ILE A 228 10.39 40.85 24.09
C ILE A 228 11.80 41.43 23.93
N ALA A 229 12.59 40.92 22.97
CA ALA A 229 13.93 41.41 22.68
C ALA A 229 13.93 42.88 22.21
N ALA A 230 12.88 43.30 21.51
CA ALA A 230 12.66 44.70 21.11
C ALA A 230 12.09 45.59 22.24
N GLY A 231 11.84 45.04 23.43
CA GLY A 231 11.25 45.76 24.57
C GLY A 231 9.72 45.87 24.54
N ASP A 232 9.04 45.27 23.56
CA ASP A 232 7.59 45.18 23.52
C ASP A 232 7.10 44.04 24.41
N LEU A 233 6.78 44.38 25.65
CA LEU A 233 6.18 43.47 26.63
C LEU A 233 4.65 43.50 26.62
N THR A 234 3.99 44.07 25.60
CA THR A 234 2.51 44.20 25.60
C THR A 234 1.79 42.99 25.04
N ARG A 235 2.49 42.12 24.30
CA ARG A 235 1.90 40.92 23.67
C ARG A 235 1.44 39.90 24.72
N GLU A 236 0.19 39.46 24.59
CA GLU A 236 -0.42 38.43 25.43
C GLU A 236 -0.56 37.11 24.63
N LEU A 237 0.01 36.03 25.16
CA LEU A 237 -0.03 34.71 24.54
C LEU A 237 -1.05 33.82 25.25
N GLN A 238 -2.18 33.57 24.58
CA GLN A 238 -3.20 32.65 25.07
C GLN A 238 -3.13 31.36 24.25
N SER A 239 -2.68 30.25 24.86
CA SER A 239 -2.64 28.93 24.21
C SER A 239 -3.55 27.93 24.91
N THR A 240 -4.55 27.43 24.18
CA THR A 240 -5.46 26.37 24.61
C THR A 240 -4.89 24.96 24.39
N ARG A 241 -3.71 24.85 23.77
CA ARG A 241 -3.05 23.57 23.47
C ARG A 241 -2.60 22.88 24.76
N LYS A 242 -2.73 21.55 24.82
CA LYS A 242 -2.32 20.74 25.98
C LYS A 242 -1.02 19.96 25.75
N ASP A 243 -0.39 20.12 24.59
CA ASP A 243 0.90 19.51 24.25
C ASP A 243 2.12 20.36 24.72
N GLU A 244 3.33 19.89 24.41
CA GLU A 244 4.59 20.52 24.79
C GLU A 244 4.69 21.97 24.29
N PHE A 245 4.14 22.26 23.10
CA PHE A 245 4.11 23.60 22.54
C PHE A 245 3.14 24.52 23.29
N GLY A 246 1.98 24.00 23.70
CA GLY A 246 1.08 24.76 24.58
C GLY A 246 1.72 25.11 25.92
N HIS A 247 2.49 24.18 26.50
CA HIS A 247 3.26 24.45 27.71
C HIS A 247 4.32 25.53 27.47
N MET A 248 5.10 25.42 26.40
CA MET A 248 6.11 26.42 26.01
C MET A 248 5.51 27.83 25.84
N LEU A 249 4.40 27.96 25.11
CA LEU A 249 3.74 29.26 24.89
C LEU A 249 3.23 29.88 26.21
N ARG A 250 2.65 29.07 27.11
CA ARG A 250 2.25 29.54 28.44
C ARG A 250 3.44 29.98 29.30
N SER A 251 4.56 29.25 29.24
CA SER A 251 5.79 29.63 29.94
C SER A 251 6.37 30.95 29.42
N LEU A 252 6.35 31.18 28.09
CA LEU A 252 6.75 32.46 27.50
C LEU A 252 5.84 33.61 27.94
N SER A 253 4.52 33.37 28.02
CA SER A 253 3.57 34.36 28.54
C SER A 253 3.87 34.74 30.00
N ALA A 254 4.17 33.75 30.84
CA ALA A 254 4.53 33.99 32.24
C ALA A 254 5.85 34.78 32.37
N MET A 255 6.84 34.49 31.50
CA MET A 255 8.09 35.24 31.43
C MET A 255 7.87 36.72 31.06
N SER A 256 7.08 36.98 30.02
CA SER A 256 6.73 38.35 29.59
C SER A 256 6.01 39.13 30.71
N ALA A 257 5.05 38.49 31.39
CA ALA A 257 4.36 39.10 32.53
C ALA A 257 5.33 39.47 33.66
N ARG A 258 6.28 38.58 33.99
CA ARG A 258 7.28 38.85 35.04
C ARG A 258 8.23 39.98 34.65
N LEU A 259 8.69 40.01 33.40
CA LEU A 259 9.51 41.12 32.89
C LEU A 259 8.75 42.46 32.96
N ARG A 260 7.46 42.47 32.62
CA ARG A 260 6.62 43.67 32.71
C ARG A 260 6.53 44.20 34.15
N THR A 261 6.35 43.31 35.11
CA THR A 261 6.36 43.66 36.54
C THR A 261 7.70 44.26 36.95
N VAL A 262 8.82 43.64 36.60
CA VAL A 262 10.17 44.14 36.93
C VAL A 262 10.40 45.53 36.32
N VAL A 263 10.05 45.74 35.05
CA VAL A 263 10.18 47.06 34.39
C VAL A 263 9.30 48.10 35.08
N SER A 264 8.09 47.74 35.50
CA SER A 264 7.19 48.63 36.24
C SER A 264 7.78 49.01 37.61
N GLU A 265 8.32 48.04 38.36
CA GLU A 265 8.96 48.27 39.66
C GLU A 265 10.18 49.21 39.52
N VAL A 266 11.02 48.99 38.49
CA VAL A 266 12.16 49.88 38.19
C VAL A 266 11.68 51.29 37.88
N ARG A 267 10.64 51.46 37.06
CA ARG A 267 10.08 52.78 36.73
C ARG A 267 9.57 53.51 37.97
N THR A 268 8.80 52.84 38.83
CA THR A 268 8.33 53.42 40.09
C THR A 268 9.49 53.81 41.02
N GLY A 269 10.55 53.00 41.06
CA GLY A 269 11.78 53.32 41.79
C GLY A 269 12.46 54.59 41.26
N VAL A 270 12.59 54.73 39.94
CA VAL A 270 13.16 55.93 39.29
C VAL A 270 12.31 57.17 39.57
N ASP A 271 10.98 57.08 39.48
CA ASP A 271 10.07 58.20 39.78
C ASP A 271 10.20 58.65 41.24
N SER A 272 10.40 57.71 42.17
CA SER A 272 10.63 57.99 43.59
C SER A 272 11.97 58.69 43.83
N VAL A 273 13.05 58.23 43.19
CA VAL A 273 14.38 58.86 43.24
C VAL A 273 14.35 60.27 42.63
N SER A 274 13.63 60.44 41.52
CA SER A 274 13.46 61.76 40.88
C SER A 274 12.73 62.73 41.79
N SER A 275 11.65 62.28 42.44
CA SER A 275 10.88 63.10 43.40
C SER A 275 11.73 63.51 44.61
N ALA A 276 12.46 62.57 45.21
CA ALA A 276 13.37 62.86 46.32
C ALA A 276 14.49 63.82 45.91
N SER A 277 15.00 63.70 44.68
CA SER A 277 16.04 64.60 44.15
C SER A 277 15.53 66.03 43.98
N ILE A 278 14.26 66.22 43.57
CA ILE A 278 13.60 67.54 43.51
C ILE A 278 13.46 68.12 44.93
N GLU A 279 13.07 67.31 45.91
CA GLU A 279 12.95 67.73 47.30
C GLU A 279 14.31 68.15 47.89
N ILE A 280 15.37 67.39 47.63
CA ILE A 280 16.74 67.74 48.02
C ILE A 280 17.18 69.05 47.36
N ALA A 281 16.91 69.24 46.06
CA ALA A 281 17.28 70.45 45.35
C ALA A 281 16.61 71.69 45.95
N ASN A 282 15.30 71.60 46.24
CA ASN A 282 14.55 72.66 46.91
C ASN A 282 15.08 72.92 48.32
N GLY A 283 15.39 71.87 49.08
CA GLY A 283 15.96 71.99 50.42
C GLY A 283 17.35 72.65 50.42
N ASN A 284 18.20 72.31 49.45
CA ASN A 284 19.49 72.96 49.27
C ASN A 284 19.34 74.45 48.90
N GLN A 285 18.33 74.80 48.10
CA GLN A 285 18.08 76.19 47.73
C GLN A 285 17.63 77.02 48.93
N ASP A 286 16.74 76.49 49.77
CA ASP A 286 16.35 77.13 51.05
C ASP A 286 17.56 77.29 51.98
N LEU A 287 18.37 76.24 52.12
CA LEU A 287 19.58 76.29 52.95
C LEU A 287 20.59 77.33 52.43
N SER A 288 20.77 77.42 51.11
CA SER A 288 21.63 78.43 50.49
C SER A 288 21.12 79.84 50.79
N ALA A 289 19.83 80.09 50.61
CA ALA A 289 19.21 81.39 50.91
C ALA A 289 19.36 81.76 52.40
N ARG A 290 19.17 80.81 53.31
CA ARG A 290 19.40 81.02 54.76
C ARG A 290 20.87 81.26 55.09
N THR A 291 21.78 80.61 54.39
CA THR A 291 23.23 80.80 54.56
C THR A 291 23.64 82.20 54.08
N GLU A 292 23.13 82.67 52.94
CA GLU A 292 23.31 84.04 52.44
C GLU A 292 22.75 85.08 53.42
N GLN A 293 21.53 84.86 53.95
CA GLN A 293 20.93 85.72 54.98
C GLN A 293 21.80 85.76 56.25
N THR A 294 22.31 84.60 56.69
CA THR A 294 23.16 84.51 57.88
C THR A 294 24.49 85.21 57.68
N ALA A 295 25.11 85.06 56.50
CA ALA A 295 26.31 85.78 56.13
C ALA A 295 26.09 87.31 56.16
N SER A 296 24.97 87.78 55.60
CA SER A 296 24.59 89.20 55.65
C SER A 296 24.38 89.72 57.08
N ASN A 297 23.71 88.96 57.95
CA ASN A 297 23.56 89.32 59.37
C ASN A 297 24.92 89.35 60.11
N LEU A 298 25.84 88.46 59.75
CA LEU A 298 27.20 88.41 60.30
C LEU A 298 28.02 89.63 59.85
N GLU A 299 27.89 90.05 58.59
CA GLU A 299 28.47 91.31 58.09
C GLU A 299 27.89 92.52 58.84
N GLU A 300 26.58 92.59 59.05
CA GLU A 300 25.95 93.67 59.82
C GLU A 300 26.43 93.68 61.29
N THR A 301 26.59 92.50 61.89
CA THR A 301 27.13 92.36 63.25
C THR A 301 28.60 92.81 63.29
N ALA A 302 29.41 92.41 62.31
CA ALA A 302 30.81 92.83 62.22
C ALA A 302 30.94 94.34 62.02
N ALA A 303 30.12 94.94 61.14
CA ALA A 303 30.06 96.39 60.94
C ALA A 303 29.60 97.13 62.21
N SER A 304 28.61 96.58 62.93
CA SER A 304 28.17 97.11 64.22
C SER A 304 29.28 97.03 65.28
N MET A 305 30.05 95.95 65.30
CA MET A 305 31.22 95.78 66.17
C MET A 305 32.36 96.73 65.80
N GLU A 306 32.62 96.97 64.52
CA GLU A 306 33.56 98.01 64.06
C GLU A 306 33.11 99.40 64.50
N GLN A 307 31.84 99.73 64.34
CA GLN A 307 31.29 101.03 64.75
C GLN A 307 31.34 101.20 66.28
N LEU A 308 31.03 100.16 67.06
CA LEU A 308 31.21 100.16 68.52
C LEU A 308 32.68 100.33 68.91
N THR A 309 33.59 99.61 68.25
CA THR A 309 35.04 99.71 68.50
C THR A 309 35.56 101.10 68.15
N ALA A 310 35.12 101.69 67.04
CA ALA A 310 35.44 103.07 66.66
C ALA A 310 34.89 104.07 67.69
N THR A 311 33.67 103.87 68.19
CA THR A 311 33.06 104.72 69.23
C THR A 311 33.83 104.62 70.54
N VAL A 312 34.26 103.43 70.94
CA VAL A 312 35.10 103.21 72.14
C VAL A 312 36.49 103.82 71.95
N SER A 313 37.11 103.66 70.78
CA SER A 313 38.39 104.30 70.43
C SER A 313 38.29 105.83 70.41
N GLN A 314 37.15 106.41 70.04
CA GLN A 314 36.92 107.85 70.04
C GLN A 314 36.56 108.39 71.44
N SER A 315 36.22 107.50 72.37
CA SER A 315 35.91 107.80 73.77
C SER A 315 37.09 107.57 74.72
N ALA A 316 38.25 107.20 74.18
CA ALA A 316 39.54 107.03 74.89
C ALA A 316 40.48 108.19 74.55
#